data_AF-A0A0A0L7D6-F1
#
_entry.id   AF-A0A0A0L7D6-F1
#
_cell.length_a   1.000
_cell.length_b   1.000
_cell.length_c   1.000
_cell.angle_alpha   90.00
_cell.angle_beta   90.00
_cell.angle_gamma   90.00
#
_symmetry.space_group_name_H-M   'P 1'
#
loop_
_entity.id
_entity.type
_entity.pdbx_description
1 polymer ?
#
loop_
_entity_poly.entity_id
_entity_poly.type
_entity_poly.pdbx_seq_one_letter_code
_entity_poly.pdbx_strand_id
1 'polypeptide(L)'
;MVFFIIQKNFPSYIVYLGSHTHGSNPSAFDLEIATESHYSLLGSLLGSHEAAKEAIFYSYNRHINGFAAILDQKVVQDLARNPAVVSIHENKGRKLHTTSSWKFLGVEHDDGIPHNSIWNRASFGESTIIGNLDTGCSCFYSNFLNILKFK
;
A
#
# COMPACT_ATOMS: atom_id res chain seq x y z
N MET A 1 6.52 -38.43 -18.32
CA MET A 1 5.63 -37.31 -18.67
C MET A 1 5.79 -36.26 -17.58
N VAL A 2 6.56 -35.21 -17.83
CA VAL A 2 6.77 -34.12 -16.88
C VAL A 2 5.74 -33.04 -17.21
N PHE A 3 4.78 -32.83 -16.32
CA PHE A 3 3.85 -31.71 -16.42
C PHE A 3 4.60 -30.45 -15.97
N PHE A 4 4.89 -29.55 -16.92
CA PHE A 4 5.21 -28.17 -16.59
C PHE A 4 3.90 -27.46 -16.25
N ILE A 5 3.64 -27.22 -14.97
CA ILE A 5 2.65 -26.23 -14.56
C ILE A 5 3.29 -24.87 -14.85
N ILE A 6 2.98 -24.29 -16.00
CA ILE A 6 3.26 -22.87 -16.24
C ILE A 6 2.37 -22.10 -15.27
N GLN A 7 2.92 -21.62 -14.15
CA GLN A 7 2.22 -20.66 -13.32
C GLN A 7 2.01 -19.41 -14.18
N LYS A 8 0.78 -19.23 -14.69
CA LYS A 8 0.36 -17.97 -15.27
C LYS A 8 0.55 -16.91 -14.19
N ASN A 9 1.49 -16.01 -14.40
CA ASN A 9 1.63 -14.83 -13.57
C ASN A 9 0.47 -13.89 -13.94
N PHE A 10 -0.67 -14.05 -13.29
CA PHE A 10 -1.81 -13.20 -13.58
C PHE A 10 -1.54 -11.77 -13.08
N PRO A 11 -1.81 -10.74 -13.90
CA PRO A 11 -1.63 -9.36 -13.47
C PRO A 11 -2.55 -9.07 -12.30
N SER A 12 -2.02 -8.41 -11.27
CA SER A 12 -2.81 -7.90 -10.17
C SER A 12 -2.99 -6.40 -10.30
N TYR A 13 -4.07 -5.89 -9.73
CA TYR A 13 -4.47 -4.50 -9.80
C TYR A 13 -4.92 -4.01 -8.43
N ILE A 14 -4.71 -2.73 -8.17
CA ILE A 14 -5.24 -2.00 -7.03
C ILE A 14 -6.41 -1.16 -7.54
N VAL A 15 -7.60 -1.42 -7.00
CA VAL A 15 -8.83 -0.68 -7.29
C VAL A 15 -9.09 0.26 -6.12
N TYR A 16 -9.18 1.55 -6.41
CA TYR A 16 -9.44 2.60 -5.43
C TYR A 16 -10.86 3.12 -5.59
N LEU A 17 -11.61 3.12 -4.48
CA LEU A 17 -13.02 3.48 -4.38
C LEU A 17 -13.25 4.79 -3.61
N GLY A 18 -12.18 5.47 -3.18
CA GLY A 18 -12.28 6.74 -2.45
C GLY A 18 -12.14 6.59 -0.94
N SER A 19 -12.98 7.32 -0.20
CA SER A 19 -13.04 7.29 1.27
C SER A 19 -14.18 6.40 1.76
N HIS A 20 -14.00 5.83 2.94
CA HIS A 20 -15.05 5.10 3.64
C HIS A 20 -16.05 6.03 4.29
N THR A 21 -17.28 5.54 4.48
CA THR A 21 -18.34 6.25 5.21
C THR A 21 -18.19 6.15 6.74
N HIS A 22 -17.47 5.15 7.24
CA HIS A 22 -17.30 4.87 8.69
C HIS A 22 -16.31 5.78 9.43
N GLY A 23 -15.83 6.86 8.80
CA GLY A 23 -14.97 7.86 9.46
C GLY A 23 -13.61 7.31 9.93
N SER A 24 -12.99 8.02 10.89
CA SER A 24 -11.59 7.77 11.28
C SER A 24 -11.39 6.65 12.31
N ASN A 25 -12.45 6.22 13.00
CA ASN A 25 -12.35 5.21 14.05
C ASN A 25 -13.40 4.10 13.87
N PRO A 26 -13.26 3.27 12.80
CA PRO A 26 -14.20 2.19 12.53
C PRO A 26 -14.13 1.09 13.59
N SER A 27 -15.28 0.52 13.91
CA SER A 27 -15.38 -0.75 14.63
C SER A 27 -14.98 -1.93 13.74
N ALA A 28 -14.76 -3.11 14.33
CA ALA A 28 -14.49 -4.32 13.55
C ALA A 28 -15.64 -4.66 12.58
N PHE A 29 -16.88 -4.37 12.99
CA PHE A 29 -18.07 -4.58 12.17
C PHE A 29 -18.09 -3.66 10.94
N ASP A 30 -17.67 -2.39 11.09
CA ASP A 30 -17.59 -1.47 9.95
C ASP A 30 -16.55 -1.94 8.92
N LEU A 31 -15.41 -2.46 9.37
CA LEU A 31 -14.37 -3.02 8.50
C LEU A 31 -14.85 -4.26 7.74
N GLU A 32 -15.67 -5.09 8.39
CA GLU A 32 -16.28 -6.26 7.78
C GLU A 32 -17.29 -5.86 6.70
N ILE A 33 -18.17 -4.89 6.99
CA ILE A 33 -19.11 -4.32 6.00
C ILE A 33 -18.35 -3.77 4.79
N ALA A 34 -17.29 -2.99 5.01
CA ALA A 34 -16.47 -2.47 3.93
C ALA A 34 -15.87 -3.59 3.07
N THR A 35 -15.35 -4.64 3.70
CA THR A 35 -14.78 -5.81 3.01
C THR A 35 -15.83 -6.57 2.20
N GLU A 36 -17.02 -6.79 2.76
CA GLU A 36 -18.14 -7.42 2.05
C GLU A 36 -18.63 -6.56 0.89
N SER A 37 -18.59 -5.23 1.01
CA SER A 37 -18.90 -4.32 -0.11
C SER A 37 -17.91 -4.49 -1.28
N HIS A 38 -16.63 -4.73 -1.01
CA HIS A 38 -15.63 -5.00 -2.04
C HIS A 38 -15.93 -6.32 -2.77
N TYR A 39 -16.25 -7.38 -2.04
CA TYR A 39 -16.63 -8.67 -2.63
C TYR A 39 -17.93 -8.55 -3.43
N SER A 40 -18.92 -7.79 -2.95
CA SER A 40 -20.17 -7.53 -3.68
C SER A 40 -19.90 -6.81 -4.99
N LEU A 41 -19.07 -5.77 -4.98
CA LEU A 41 -18.72 -4.99 -6.17
C LEU A 41 -18.03 -5.86 -7.22
N LEU A 42 -16.96 -6.59 -6.86
CA LEU A 42 -16.27 -7.44 -7.81
C LEU A 42 -17.12 -8.66 -8.22
N GLY A 43 -17.85 -9.25 -7.27
CA GLY A 43 -18.72 -10.39 -7.51
C GLY A 43 -19.84 -10.09 -8.49
N SER A 44 -20.35 -8.85 -8.51
CA SER A 44 -21.33 -8.41 -9.51
C SER A 44 -20.82 -8.48 -10.95
N LEU A 45 -19.50 -8.33 -11.16
CA LEU A 45 -18.85 -8.39 -12.47
C LEU A 45 -18.41 -9.80 -12.83
N LEU A 46 -17.94 -10.57 -11.84
CA LEU A 46 -17.53 -11.96 -12.03
C LEU A 46 -18.71 -12.94 -12.06
N GLY A 47 -19.88 -12.53 -11.57
CA GLY A 47 -21.07 -13.36 -11.44
C GLY A 47 -21.06 -14.31 -10.23
N SER A 48 -20.05 -14.23 -9.35
CA SER A 48 -19.96 -15.04 -8.13
C SER A 48 -19.23 -14.28 -7.03
N HIS A 49 -19.79 -14.36 -5.82
CA HIS A 49 -19.21 -13.78 -4.62
C HIS A 49 -17.96 -14.56 -4.16
N GLU A 50 -17.97 -15.88 -4.33
CA GLU A 50 -16.85 -16.77 -4.05
C GLU A 50 -15.68 -16.48 -4.99
N ALA A 51 -15.95 -16.28 -6.28
CA ALA A 51 -14.92 -15.88 -7.25
C ALA A 51 -14.29 -14.53 -6.87
N ALA A 52 -15.05 -13.60 -6.31
CA ALA A 52 -14.52 -12.33 -5.83
C ALA A 52 -13.61 -12.52 -4.60
N LYS A 53 -13.98 -13.41 -3.67
CA LYS A 53 -13.15 -13.75 -2.49
C LYS A 53 -11.83 -14.40 -2.90
N GLU A 54 -11.83 -15.26 -3.91
CA GLU A 54 -10.61 -15.86 -4.45
C GLU A 54 -9.73 -14.86 -5.22
N ALA A 55 -10.34 -13.92 -5.94
CA ALA A 55 -9.61 -12.93 -6.72
C ALA A 55 -9.00 -11.81 -5.86
N ILE A 56 -9.70 -11.38 -4.81
CA ILE A 56 -9.27 -10.32 -3.89
C ILE A 56 -8.34 -10.91 -2.82
N PHE A 57 -7.05 -10.62 -2.96
CA PHE A 57 -6.05 -11.06 -1.97
C PHE A 57 -5.80 -10.01 -0.88
N TYR A 58 -6.31 -8.77 -1.05
CA TYR A 58 -6.21 -7.74 -0.01
C TYR A 58 -7.36 -6.73 -0.09
N SER A 59 -7.94 -6.38 1.06
CA SER A 59 -9.02 -5.41 1.21
C SER A 59 -8.53 -4.19 2.01
N TYR A 60 -8.46 -3.02 1.38
CA TYR A 60 -8.21 -1.75 2.06
C TYR A 60 -9.54 -1.28 2.67
N ASN A 61 -9.79 -1.61 3.93
CA ASN A 61 -11.09 -1.38 4.60
C ASN A 61 -11.04 -0.32 5.71
N ARG A 62 -9.87 0.18 6.09
CA ARG A 62 -9.73 1.09 7.25
C ARG A 62 -9.72 2.56 6.86
N HIS A 63 -8.61 3.04 6.28
CA HIS A 63 -8.40 4.46 5.99
C HIS A 63 -8.60 4.82 4.51
N ILE A 64 -8.42 3.84 3.64
CA ILE A 64 -8.57 3.94 2.19
C ILE A 64 -9.65 2.93 1.83
N ASN A 65 -10.54 3.28 0.90
CA ASN A 65 -11.55 2.37 0.36
C ASN A 65 -11.06 1.77 -0.96
N GLY A 66 -10.97 0.45 -1.03
CA GLY A 66 -10.47 -0.24 -2.20
C GLY A 66 -9.97 -1.66 -1.91
N PHE A 67 -9.49 -2.34 -2.94
CA PHE A 67 -8.98 -3.70 -2.83
C PHE A 67 -7.88 -3.97 -3.86
N ALA A 68 -7.05 -4.97 -3.58
CA ALA A 68 -6.10 -5.53 -4.53
C ALA A 68 -6.57 -6.91 -4.97
N ALA A 69 -6.62 -7.13 -6.28
CA ALA A 69 -7.15 -8.36 -6.86
C ALA A 69 -6.39 -8.79 -8.11
N ILE A 70 -6.43 -10.08 -8.39
CA ILE A 70 -6.01 -10.65 -9.66
C ILE A 70 -7.18 -10.53 -10.64
N LEU A 71 -6.99 -9.79 -11.74
CA LEU A 71 -8.09 -9.44 -12.65
C LEU A 71 -7.68 -9.63 -14.11
N ASP A 72 -8.62 -10.15 -14.90
CA ASP A 72 -8.49 -10.14 -16.35
C ASP A 72 -8.74 -8.74 -16.93
N GLN A 73 -8.12 -8.45 -18.07
CA GLN A 73 -8.22 -7.13 -18.72
C GLN A 73 -9.66 -6.69 -18.99
N LYS A 74 -10.55 -7.64 -19.31
CA LYS A 74 -11.97 -7.37 -19.54
C LYS A 74 -12.65 -6.88 -18.25
N VAL A 75 -12.39 -7.54 -17.12
CA VAL A 75 -12.94 -7.16 -15.81
C VAL A 75 -12.42 -5.78 -15.40
N VAL A 76 -11.15 -5.47 -15.69
CA VAL A 76 -10.58 -4.14 -15.45
C VAL A 76 -11.32 -3.05 -16.24
N GLN A 77 -11.63 -3.31 -17.52
CA GLN A 77 -12.40 -2.36 -18.35
C GLN A 77 -13.82 -2.15 -17.83
N ASP A 78 -14.47 -3.21 -17.36
CA ASP A 78 -15.82 -3.13 -16.79
C ASP A 78 -15.80 -2.38 -15.43
N LEU A 79 -14.80 -2.63 -14.59
CA LEU A 79 -14.57 -1.87 -13.36
C LEU A 79 -14.33 -0.38 -13.63
N ALA A 80 -13.54 -0.04 -14.66
CA ALA A 80 -13.25 1.35 -15.01
C ALA A 80 -14.48 2.15 -15.45
N ARG A 81 -15.58 1.47 -15.82
CA ARG A 81 -16.88 2.10 -16.15
C ARG A 81 -17.79 2.24 -14.94
N ASN A 82 -17.46 1.61 -13.81
CA ASN A 82 -18.27 1.68 -12.61
C ASN A 82 -18.08 3.03 -11.92
N PRO A 83 -19.15 3.80 -11.65
CA PRO A 83 -19.05 5.13 -11.05
C PRO A 83 -18.49 5.14 -9.62
N ALA A 84 -18.50 4.00 -8.92
CA ALA A 84 -17.88 3.87 -7.60
C ALA A 84 -16.35 3.75 -7.67
N VAL A 85 -15.79 3.44 -8.83
CA VAL A 85 -14.34 3.26 -9.01
C VAL A 85 -13.70 4.61 -9.35
N VAL A 86 -12.82 5.08 -8.47
CA VAL A 86 -12.08 6.33 -8.65
C VAL A 86 -10.85 6.12 -9.53
N SER A 87 -10.10 5.04 -9.30
CA SER A 87 -8.93 4.71 -10.13
C SER A 87 -8.56 3.23 -10.03
N ILE A 88 -7.91 2.72 -11.08
CA ILE A 88 -7.37 1.37 -11.13
C ILE A 88 -5.91 1.45 -11.56
N HIS A 89 -5.02 0.82 -10.80
CA HIS A 89 -3.60 0.79 -11.08
C HIS A 89 -3.09 -0.64 -11.13
N GLU A 90 -2.26 -0.96 -12.12
CA GLU A 90 -1.56 -2.23 -12.13
C GLU A 90 -0.64 -2.31 -10.91
N ASN A 91 -0.77 -3.39 -10.15
CA ASN A 91 0.04 -3.64 -8.96
C ASN A 91 1.45 -4.05 -9.40
N LYS A 92 2.34 -3.07 -9.46
CA LYS A 92 3.76 -3.26 -9.75
C LYS A 92 4.57 -3.04 -8.49
N GLY A 93 5.49 -3.95 -8.21
CA GLY A 93 6.57 -3.69 -7.26
C GLY A 93 7.31 -2.43 -7.70
N ARG A 94 7.28 -1.38 -6.88
CA ARG A 94 8.05 -0.17 -7.13
C ARG A 94 9.45 -0.33 -6.54
N LYS A 95 10.47 0.07 -7.29
CA LYS A 95 11.83 0.17 -6.75
C LYS A 95 11.82 1.31 -5.73
N LEU A 96 12.05 0.98 -4.47
CA LEU A 96 12.16 1.97 -3.41
C LEU A 96 13.37 2.85 -3.72
N HIS A 97 13.14 4.17 -3.78
CA HIS A 97 14.21 5.15 -3.75
C HIS A 97 14.47 5.45 -2.29
N THR A 98 15.31 4.65 -1.64
CA THR A 98 15.82 5.01 -0.32
C THR A 98 16.73 6.22 -0.50
N THR A 99 16.22 7.43 -0.28
CA THR A 99 17.10 8.52 0.13
C THR A 99 17.55 8.14 1.53
N SER A 100 18.82 7.73 1.70
CA SER A 100 19.42 7.64 3.03
C SER A 100 19.24 9.00 3.67
N SER A 101 18.21 9.13 4.50
CA SER A 101 17.69 10.44 4.88
C SER A 101 18.71 11.13 5.78
N TRP A 102 19.44 10.34 6.57
CA TRP A 102 20.60 10.79 7.34
C TRP A 102 21.75 11.30 6.45
N LYS A 103 22.01 10.64 5.32
CA LYS A 103 23.02 11.09 4.34
C LYS A 103 22.58 12.35 3.60
N PHE A 104 21.32 12.43 3.21
CA PHE A 104 20.73 13.63 2.58
C PHE A 104 20.73 14.83 3.53
N LEU A 105 20.45 14.58 4.81
CA LEU A 105 20.49 15.56 5.89
C LEU A 105 21.92 15.85 6.39
N GLY A 106 22.93 15.10 5.94
CA GLY A 106 24.34 15.30 6.30
C GLY A 106 24.68 15.00 7.76
N VAL A 107 23.86 14.20 8.44
CA VAL A 107 23.92 13.91 9.89
C VAL A 107 24.51 12.53 10.22
N GLU A 108 25.01 11.81 9.21
CA GLU A 108 25.60 10.46 9.32
C GLU A 108 27.06 10.45 9.85
N HIS A 109 27.68 11.62 10.04
CA HIS A 109 29.10 11.70 10.42
C HIS A 109 29.25 11.76 11.94
N ASP A 110 30.04 10.83 12.51
CA ASP A 110 30.38 10.77 13.94
C ASP A 110 31.19 12.00 14.42
N ASP A 111 31.68 12.82 13.49
CA ASP A 111 32.47 14.03 13.75
C ASP A 111 31.62 15.22 14.28
N GLY A 112 30.31 15.00 14.45
CA GLY A 112 29.37 16.02 14.90
C GLY A 112 28.95 16.99 13.80
N ILE A 113 28.02 17.88 14.13
CA ILE A 113 27.47 18.86 13.18
C ILE A 113 28.40 20.08 13.12
N PRO A 114 28.98 20.42 11.95
CA PRO A 114 29.89 21.56 11.83
C PRO A 114 29.25 22.87 12.31
N HIS A 115 30.03 23.74 12.96
CA HIS A 115 29.54 25.01 13.52
C HIS A 115 28.87 25.92 12.47
N ASN A 116 29.28 25.83 11.20
CA ASN A 116 28.72 26.57 10.06
C ASN A 116 27.64 25.81 9.27
N SER A 117 27.15 24.68 9.78
CA SER A 117 26.15 23.86 9.10
C SER A 117 24.78 24.56 8.96
N ILE A 118 24.01 24.09 7.99
CA ILE A 118 22.61 24.50 7.80
C ILE A 118 21.74 24.21 9.03
N TRP A 119 22.11 23.23 9.85
CA TRP A 119 21.42 22.86 11.09
C TRP A 119 21.54 23.95 12.15
N ASN A 120 22.75 24.46 12.39
CA ASN A 120 22.95 25.58 13.32
C ASN A 120 22.28 26.86 12.81
N ARG A 121 22.33 27.12 11.50
CA ARG A 121 21.66 28.27 10.88
C ARG A 121 20.14 28.21 10.96
N ALA A 122 19.57 27.00 11.00
CA ALA A 122 18.14 26.77 11.09
C ALA A 122 17.65 26.51 12.53
N SER A 123 18.48 26.76 13.56
CA SER A 123 18.19 26.42 14.96
C SER A 123 17.71 24.96 15.12
N PHE A 124 18.28 24.04 14.35
CA PHE A 124 17.88 22.62 14.30
C PHE A 124 16.40 22.37 13.99
N GLY A 125 15.71 23.34 13.38
CA GLY A 125 14.27 23.26 13.13
C GLY A 125 13.43 23.64 14.36
N GLU A 126 13.93 24.51 15.25
CA GLU A 126 13.13 25.08 16.34
C GLU A 126 11.78 25.59 15.82
N SER A 127 10.69 25.12 16.44
CA SER A 127 9.30 25.38 16.03
C SER A 127 8.90 24.95 14.61
N THR A 128 9.69 24.11 13.92
CA THR A 128 9.41 23.62 12.57
C THR A 128 9.36 22.09 12.53
N ILE A 129 8.26 21.53 12.03
CA ILE A 129 8.14 20.08 11.80
C ILE A 129 8.64 19.78 10.39
N ILE A 130 9.74 19.03 10.27
CA ILE A 130 10.24 18.52 8.99
C ILE A 130 9.76 17.07 8.85
N GLY A 131 8.73 16.85 8.05
CA GLY A 131 8.24 15.52 7.71
C GLY A 131 9.03 14.94 6.54
N ASN A 132 9.77 13.86 6.77
CA ASN A 132 10.39 13.08 5.70
C ASN A 132 9.52 11.85 5.39
N LEU A 133 8.94 11.80 4.19
CA LEU A 133 8.17 10.64 3.74
C LEU A 133 9.13 9.62 3.11
N ASP A 134 9.72 8.78 3.95
CA ASP A 134 10.53 7.65 3.48
C ASP A 134 9.60 6.49 3.05
N THR A 135 9.73 6.03 1.81
CA THR A 135 9.01 4.84 1.33
C THR A 135 9.73 3.61 1.89
N GLY A 136 9.36 3.20 3.10
CA GLY A 136 10.03 2.15 3.88
C GLY A 136 10.29 0.83 3.15
N CYS A 137 11.24 0.06 3.69
CA CYS A 137 11.79 -1.19 3.15
C CYS A 137 10.72 -2.27 2.88
N SER A 138 10.86 -2.98 1.75
CA SER A 138 9.97 -4.09 1.37
C SER A 138 10.34 -5.36 2.14
N CYS A 139 9.49 -5.81 3.06
CA CYS A 139 9.58 -7.16 3.62
C CYS A 139 8.93 -8.17 2.68
N PHE A 140 9.64 -8.55 1.62
CA PHE A 140 9.43 -9.84 0.97
C PHE A 140 10.78 -10.54 0.87
N TYR A 141 11.14 -11.31 1.91
CA TYR A 141 11.78 -12.63 1.84
C TYR A 141 11.91 -13.18 3.28
N SER A 142 11.61 -14.48 3.40
CA SER A 142 11.75 -15.30 4.60
C SER A 142 13.18 -15.23 5.16
N ASN A 143 13.26 -15.17 6.50
CA ASN A 143 14.46 -15.21 7.36
C ASN A 143 15.20 -13.87 7.56
N PHE A 144 14.71 -13.04 8.48
CA PHE A 144 15.60 -12.33 9.40
C PHE A 144 14.96 -12.25 10.79
N LEU A 145 15.69 -12.84 11.74
CA LEU A 145 15.41 -12.93 13.16
C LEU A 145 15.77 -11.60 13.84
N ASN A 146 14.87 -11.10 14.69
CA ASN A 146 15.06 -10.05 15.71
C ASN A 146 15.44 -8.63 15.26
N ILE A 147 15.10 -7.66 16.14
CA ILE A 147 15.26 -6.18 16.08
C ILE A 147 13.98 -5.52 15.55
N LEU A 148 13.18 -4.74 16.29
CA LEU A 148 13.32 -4.06 17.57
C LEU A 148 11.92 -3.95 18.20
N LYS A 149 11.76 -4.43 19.45
CA LYS A 149 10.65 -4.01 20.30
C LYS A 149 10.88 -2.53 20.66
N PHE A 150 9.92 -1.67 20.35
CA PHE A 150 9.75 -0.44 21.11
C PHE A 150 8.82 -0.71 22.30
N LYS A 151 9.43 -1.19 23.39
CA LYS A 151 9.22 -0.70 24.76
C LYS A 151 10.38 -1.15 25.63
#